data_AF-A0A1E1WIL2-F1
#
_entry.id   AF-A0A1E1WIL2-F1
#
_cell.length_a   1.000
_cell.length_b   1.000
_cell.length_c   1.000
_cell.angle_alpha   90.00
_cell.angle_beta   90.00
_cell.angle_gamma   90.00
#
_symmetry.space_group_name_H-M   'P 1'
#
loop_
_entity.id
_entity.type
_entity.pdbx_description
1 polymer ?
#
loop_
_entity_poly.entity_id
_entity_poly.type
_entity_poly.pdbx_seq_one_letter_code
_entity_poly.pdbx_strand_id
1 'polypeptide(L)'
;MAFVSAVTGDDSTKKFMEVLQSDFKTLSLETKKKYPQIREACDEAIEKLSLAANNPQASLYGVVNQILYPLVQGCESKDLKIIKFCLGTIQRLIAQQGIDAKGARHVVDCLYNL
;
A
#
# COMPACT_ATOMS: atom_id res chain seq x y z
N MET A 1 -26.44 18.05 7.83
CA MET A 1 -25.38 17.07 7.52
C MET A 1 -25.50 16.70 6.06
N ALA A 2 -24.66 17.29 5.20
CA ALA A 2 -24.71 17.09 3.76
C ALA A 2 -23.30 16.75 3.26
N PHE A 3 -23.06 15.46 3.08
CA PHE A 3 -22.10 14.79 2.19
C PHE A 3 -22.19 13.31 2.62
N VAL A 4 -22.33 12.33 1.74
CA VAL A 4 -21.27 11.88 0.84
C VAL A 4 -21.91 11.29 -0.42
N SER A 5 -21.41 11.72 -1.58
CA SER A 5 -21.68 11.14 -2.89
C SER A 5 -21.53 9.62 -2.87
N ALA A 6 -22.65 8.93 -2.90
CA ALA A 6 -22.71 7.60 -3.50
C ALA A 6 -22.51 7.76 -5.01
N VAL A 7 -21.84 6.78 -5.64
CA VAL A 7 -21.85 6.45 -7.09
C VAL A 7 -20.63 6.82 -7.96
N THR A 8 -19.50 7.34 -7.45
CA THR A 8 -18.24 7.42 -8.25
C THR A 8 -17.03 6.67 -7.68
N GLY A 9 -17.17 6.07 -6.49
CA GLY A 9 -16.04 5.54 -5.70
C GLY A 9 -15.57 4.12 -6.04
N ASP A 10 -16.42 3.26 -6.60
CA ASP A 10 -16.09 1.81 -6.65
C ASP A 10 -15.09 1.46 -7.77
N ASP A 11 -15.26 2.04 -8.97
CA ASP A 11 -14.39 1.78 -10.12
C ASP A 11 -12.99 2.40 -9.96
N SER A 12 -12.93 3.64 -9.45
CA SER A 12 -11.67 4.33 -9.17
C SER A 12 -10.88 3.65 -8.05
N THR A 13 -11.56 3.16 -7.02
CA THR A 13 -10.93 2.42 -5.92
C THR A 13 -10.42 1.05 -6.39
N LYS A 14 -11.20 0.33 -7.21
CA LYS A 14 -10.77 -0.93 -7.82
C LYS A 14 -9.53 -0.75 -8.70
N LYS A 15 -9.54 0.25 -9.60
CA LYS A 15 -8.36 0.61 -10.42
C LYS A 15 -7.15 0.94 -9.55
N PHE A 16 -7.36 1.68 -8.46
CA PHE A 16 -6.27 2.00 -7.54
C PHE A 16 -5.71 0.76 -6.83
N MET A 17 -6.57 -0.17 -6.41
CA MET A 17 -6.15 -1.45 -5.83
C MET A 17 -5.37 -2.31 -6.84
N GLU A 18 -5.74 -2.30 -8.12
CA GLU A 18 -4.99 -2.97 -9.20
C GLU A 18 -3.59 -2.37 -9.40
N VAL A 19 -3.48 -1.04 -9.38
CA VAL A 19 -2.18 -0.35 -9.42
C VAL A 19 -1.32 -0.75 -8.21
N LEU A 20 -1.89 -0.75 -7.01
CA LEU A 20 -1.18 -1.20 -5.81
C LEU A 20 -0.71 -2.65 -5.92
N GLN A 21 -1.56 -3.56 -6.42
CA GLN A 21 -1.14 -4.94 -6.65
C GLN A 21 0.04 -5.02 -7.64
N SER A 22 0.04 -4.22 -8.69
CA SER A 22 1.16 -4.16 -9.64
C SER A 22 2.44 -3.65 -8.98
N ASP A 23 2.32 -2.62 -8.13
CA ASP A 23 3.44 -2.07 -7.36
C ASP A 23 4.03 -3.14 -6.41
N PHE A 24 3.18 -3.87 -5.67
CA PHE A 24 3.65 -4.94 -4.78
C PHE A 24 4.25 -6.14 -5.53
N LYS A 25 3.72 -6.50 -6.71
CA LYS A 25 4.34 -7.54 -7.55
C LYS A 25 5.75 -7.13 -7.98
N THR A 26 5.93 -5.87 -8.36
CA THR A 26 7.24 -5.34 -8.73
C THR A 26 8.19 -5.34 -7.54
N LEU A 27 7.73 -4.86 -6.38
CA LEU A 27 8.51 -4.85 -5.14
C LEU A 27 8.90 -6.27 -4.69
N SER A 28 7.98 -7.24 -4.77
CA SER A 28 8.22 -8.66 -4.46
C SER A 28 9.35 -9.23 -5.33
N LEU A 29 9.36 -8.91 -6.63
CA LEU A 29 10.43 -9.35 -7.54
C LEU A 29 11.80 -8.73 -7.23
N GLU A 30 11.84 -7.43 -6.93
CA GLU A 30 13.07 -6.71 -6.58
C GLU A 30 13.66 -7.18 -5.24
N THR A 31 12.79 -7.55 -4.29
CA THR A 31 13.17 -7.97 -2.93
C THR A 31 13.46 -9.46 -2.81
N LYS A 32 13.00 -10.31 -3.75
CA LYS A 32 13.06 -11.78 -3.70
C LYS A 32 14.43 -12.38 -3.32
N LYS A 33 15.54 -11.78 -3.74
CA LYS A 33 16.90 -12.30 -3.48
C LYS A 33 17.51 -11.77 -2.19
N LYS A 34 17.37 -10.47 -1.92
CA LYS A 34 18.07 -9.78 -0.82
C LYS A 34 17.23 -9.66 0.46
N TYR A 35 15.90 -9.64 0.31
CA TYR A 35 14.96 -9.35 1.39
C TYR A 35 13.74 -10.29 1.32
N PRO A 36 13.91 -11.60 1.60
CA PRO A 36 12.83 -12.58 1.49
C PRO A 36 11.61 -12.24 2.37
N GLN A 37 11.84 -11.65 3.55
CA GLN A 37 10.77 -11.18 4.44
C GLN A 37 9.88 -10.08 3.82
N ILE A 38 10.48 -9.17 3.04
CA ILE A 38 9.74 -8.09 2.36
C ILE A 38 8.92 -8.68 1.22
N ARG A 39 9.48 -9.66 0.51
CA ARG A 39 8.77 -10.40 -0.53
C ARG A 39 7.53 -11.10 0.04
N GLU A 40 7.67 -11.82 1.16
CA GLU A 40 6.53 -12.50 1.80
C GLU A 40 5.43 -11.51 2.22
N ALA A 41 5.82 -10.37 2.81
CA ALA A 41 4.88 -9.32 3.16
C ALA A 41 4.19 -8.70 1.92
N CYS A 42 4.90 -8.60 0.79
CA CYS A 42 4.30 -8.17 -0.49
C CYS A 42 3.32 -9.21 -1.03
N ASP A 43 3.66 -10.50 -0.97
CA ASP A 43 2.80 -11.59 -1.44
C ASP A 43 1.49 -11.64 -0.62
N GLU A 44 1.57 -11.45 0.71
CA GLU A 44 0.40 -11.32 1.58
C GLU A 44 -0.43 -10.05 1.27
N ALA A 45 0.22 -8.92 1.00
CA ALA A 45 -0.45 -7.68 0.62
C ALA A 45 -1.22 -7.81 -0.71
N ILE A 46 -0.66 -8.51 -1.70
CA ILE A 46 -1.31 -8.78 -2.99
C ILE A 46 -2.57 -9.62 -2.79
N GLU A 47 -2.50 -10.67 -1.98
CA GLU A 47 -3.65 -11.53 -1.68
C GLU A 47 -4.77 -10.73 -1.01
N LYS A 48 -4.43 -9.90 -0.02
CA LYS A 48 -5.41 -9.04 0.68
C LYS A 48 -6.04 -8.00 -0.24
N LEU A 49 -5.27 -7.39 -1.14
CA LEU A 49 -5.80 -6.47 -2.16
C LEU A 49 -6.74 -7.19 -3.12
N SER A 50 -6.42 -8.43 -3.50
CA SER A 50 -7.27 -9.25 -4.37
C SER A 50 -8.60 -9.60 -3.70
N LEU A 51 -8.56 -10.01 -2.43
CA LEU A 51 -9.76 -10.29 -1.65
C LEU A 51 -10.61 -9.03 -1.45
N ALA A 52 -9.98 -7.88 -1.19
CA ALA A 52 -10.68 -6.62 -1.02
C ALA A 52 -11.33 -6.11 -2.31
N ALA A 53 -10.65 -6.22 -3.46
CA ALA A 53 -11.20 -5.80 -4.74
C ALA A 53 -12.45 -6.60 -5.13
N ASN A 54 -12.55 -7.85 -4.68
CA ASN A 54 -13.70 -8.74 -4.90
C ASN A 54 -14.77 -8.65 -3.79
N ASN A 55 -14.54 -7.88 -2.72
CA ASN A 55 -15.48 -7.76 -1.60
C ASN A 55 -16.07 -6.34 -1.54
N PRO A 56 -17.36 -6.15 -1.87
CA PRO A 56 -18.02 -4.84 -1.83
C PRO A 56 -18.07 -4.19 -0.44
N GLN A 57 -17.86 -4.97 0.63
CA GLN A 57 -17.86 -4.48 2.01
C GLN A 57 -16.45 -4.17 2.53
N ALA A 58 -15.40 -4.42 1.74
CA ALA A 58 -14.03 -4.17 2.17
C ALA A 58 -13.75 -2.67 2.25
N SER A 59 -13.35 -2.20 3.42
CA SER A 59 -12.91 -0.81 3.61
C SER A 59 -11.49 -0.63 3.07
N LEU A 60 -11.30 0.34 2.18
CA LEU A 60 -9.99 0.73 1.64
C LEU A 60 -8.97 0.97 2.78
N TYR A 61 -9.36 1.66 3.84
CA TYR A 61 -8.49 1.95 4.99
C TYR A 61 -8.02 0.69 5.72
N GLY A 62 -8.88 -0.33 5.83
CA GLY A 62 -8.54 -1.60 6.48
C GLY A 62 -7.50 -2.39 5.70
N VAL A 63 -7.52 -2.26 4.37
CA VAL A 63 -6.55 -2.89 3.46
C VAL A 63 -5.25 -2.09 3.43
N VAL A 64 -5.35 -0.76 3.32
CA VAL A 64 -4.20 0.15 3.27
C VAL A 64 -3.30 -0.02 4.50
N ASN A 65 -3.88 -0.11 5.70
CA ASN A 65 -3.10 -0.32 6.92
C ASN A 65 -2.29 -1.61 6.92
N GLN A 66 -2.74 -2.66 6.23
CA GLN A 66 -2.03 -3.93 6.17
C GLN A 66 -0.92 -3.91 5.10
N ILE A 67 -1.16 -3.22 3.98
CA ILE A 67 -0.18 -3.09 2.90
C ILE A 67 0.90 -2.04 3.18
N LEU A 68 0.73 -1.17 4.20
CA LEU A 68 1.77 -0.24 4.64
C LEU A 68 2.99 -0.98 5.20
N TYR A 69 2.81 -2.16 5.80
CA TYR A 69 3.90 -2.92 6.42
C TYR A 69 5.05 -3.27 5.45
N PRO A 70 4.82 -3.90 4.28
CA PRO A 70 5.90 -4.14 3.32
C PRO A 70 6.55 -2.85 2.78
N LEU A 71 5.80 -1.75 2.70
CA LEU A 71 6.35 -0.45 2.28
C LEU A 71 7.30 0.12 3.33
N VAL A 72 6.93 0.05 4.62
CA VAL A 72 7.79 0.49 5.73
C VAL A 72 9.06 -0.37 5.78
N GLN A 73 8.95 -1.70 5.69
CA GLN A 73 10.12 -2.58 5.64
C GLN A 73 11.02 -2.29 4.43
N GLY A 74 10.43 -1.92 3.29
CA GLY A 74 11.16 -1.51 2.10
C GLY A 74 11.91 -0.19 2.29
N CYS A 75 11.34 0.77 3.01
CA CYS A 75 12.01 2.01 3.39
C CYS A 75 13.15 1.78 4.40
N GLU A 76 13.01 0.82 5.32
CA GLU A 76 14.08 0.42 6.24
C GLU A 76 15.18 -0.43 5.56
N SER A 77 14.95 -0.86 4.32
CA SER A 77 15.99 -1.53 3.55
C SER A 77 17.17 -0.57 3.30
N LYS A 78 18.39 -1.09 3.21
CA LYS A 78 19.58 -0.29 2.86
C LYS A 78 19.76 -0.12 1.34
N ASP A 79 18.74 -0.44 0.55
CA ASP A 79 18.80 -0.42 -0.92
C ASP A 79 18.03 0.80 -1.44
N LEU A 80 18.78 1.83 -1.90
CA LEU A 80 18.21 3.09 -2.38
C LEU A 80 17.15 2.92 -3.48
N LYS A 81 17.24 1.85 -4.29
CA LYS A 81 16.25 1.58 -5.33
C LYS A 81 14.91 1.17 -4.72
N ILE A 82 14.96 0.32 -3.69
CA ILE A 82 13.78 -0.16 -2.95
C ILE A 82 13.16 0.98 -2.15
N ILE A 83 13.98 1.75 -1.43
CA ILE A 83 13.50 2.92 -0.66
C ILE A 83 12.74 3.88 -1.58
N LYS A 84 13.33 4.27 -2.72
CA LYS A 84 12.68 5.18 -3.68
C LYS A 84 11.37 4.63 -4.23
N PHE A 85 11.32 3.33 -4.49
CA PHE A 85 10.11 2.66 -4.95
C PHE A 85 9.00 2.75 -3.88
N CYS A 86 9.30 2.35 -2.64
CA CYS A 86 8.35 2.35 -1.54
C CYS A 86 7.84 3.77 -1.23
N LEU A 87 8.71 4.78 -1.24
CA LEU A 87 8.32 6.17 -1.09
C LEU A 87 7.36 6.65 -2.19
N GLY A 88 7.59 6.24 -3.44
CA GLY A 88 6.69 6.53 -4.56
C GLY A 88 5.29 5.93 -4.35
N THR A 89 5.21 4.69 -3.88
CA THR A 89 3.93 4.04 -3.56
C THR A 89 3.24 4.72 -2.37
N ILE A 90 3.98 5.08 -1.32
CA ILE A 90 3.45 5.83 -0.16
C ILE A 90 2.89 7.19 -0.60
N GLN A 91 3.61 7.94 -1.43
CA GLN A 91 3.13 9.21 -1.97
C GLN A 91 1.80 9.03 -2.73
N ARG A 92 1.68 7.95 -3.51
CA ARG A 92 0.45 7.62 -4.24
C ARG A 92 -0.72 7.31 -3.30
N LEU A 93 -0.46 6.58 -2.21
CA LEU A 93 -1.45 6.30 -1.15
C LEU A 93 -1.96 7.59 -0.49
N ILE A 94 -1.06 8.53 -0.20
CA ILE A 94 -1.42 9.85 0.35
C ILE A 94 -2.27 10.63 -0.65
N ALA A 95 -1.85 10.68 -1.93
CA ALA A 95 -2.54 11.44 -2.98
C ALA A 95 -3.97 10.95 -3.24
N GLN A 96 -4.24 9.65 -3.05
CA GLN A 96 -5.57 9.05 -3.20
C GLN A 96 -6.39 9.08 -1.90
N GLN A 97 -5.91 9.77 -0.85
CA GLN A 97 -6.55 9.80 0.47
C GLN A 97 -6.85 8.40 1.06
N GLY A 98 -6.03 7.40 0.70
CA GLY A 98 -6.23 6.01 1.14
C GLY A 98 -5.75 5.74 2.56
N ILE A 99 -5.13 6.73 3.22
CA ILE A 99 -4.48 6.57 4.52
C ILE A 99 -5.34 7.21 5.61
N ASP A 100 -5.67 6.42 6.65
CA ASP A 100 -6.35 6.91 7.84
C ASP A 100 -5.35 7.48 8.87
N ALA A 101 -5.84 8.05 9.98
CA ALA A 101 -4.97 8.63 11.01
C ALA A 101 -3.94 7.63 11.57
N LYS A 102 -4.29 6.34 11.62
CA LYS A 102 -3.39 5.27 12.08
C LYS A 102 -2.27 5.02 11.07
N GLY A 103 -2.62 4.82 9.80
CA GLY A 103 -1.66 4.65 8.71
C GLY A 103 -0.77 5.88 8.53
N ALA A 104 -1.31 7.08 8.75
CA ALA A 104 -0.56 8.33 8.64
C ALA A 104 0.58 8.38 9.66
N ARG A 105 0.35 7.89 10.88
CA ARG A 105 1.40 7.79 11.91
C ARG A 105 2.53 6.85 11.47
N HIS A 106 2.18 5.68 10.94
CA HIS A 106 3.17 4.73 10.41
C HIS A 106 4.01 5.33 9.27
N VAL A 107 3.39 6.08 8.37
CA VAL A 107 4.10 6.75 7.27
C VAL A 107 5.03 7.84 7.81
N VAL A 108 4.58 8.68 8.73
CA VAL A 108 5.40 9.74 9.32
C VAL A 108 6.60 9.16 10.07
N ASP A 109 6.39 8.14 10.89
CA ASP A 109 7.47 7.48 11.63
C ASP A 109 8.49 6.87 10.67
N CYS A 110 8.03 6.24 9.58
CA CYS A 110 8.89 5.71 8.52
C CYS A 110 9.72 6.81 7.84
N LEU A 111 9.08 7.93 7.46
CA LEU A 111 9.76 9.06 6.82
C LEU A 111 10.78 9.75 7.73
N TYR A 112 10.51 9.80 9.04
CA TYR A 112 11.40 10.40 10.02
C TYR A 112 12.66 9.56 10.28
N ASN A 113 12.57 8.24 10.12
CA ASN A 113 13.66 7.29 10.39
C ASN A 113 14.53 6.96 9.16
N LEU A 114 14.24 7.56 7.99
CA LEU A 114 15.05 7.46 6.76
C LEU A 114 16.29 8.34 6.81
#